data_AF-A0A3E0DXC6-F1
#
_entry.id   AF-A0A3E0DXC6-F1
#
_cell.length_a   1.000
_cell.length_b   1.000
_cell.length_c   1.000
_cell.angle_alpha   90.00
_cell.angle_beta   90.00
_cell.angle_gamma   90.00
#
_symmetry.space_group_name_H-M   'P 1'
#
loop_
_entity.id
_entity.type
_entity.pdbx_description
1 polymer ?
#
loop_
_entity_poly.entity_id
_entity_poly.type
_entity_poly.pdbx_seq_one_letter_code
_entity_poly.pdbx_strand_id
1 'polypeptide(L)'
;MTTEELKYILLGLRNLTDENEIAEFKEAKSGYDFSKLGKYFSALSNEANLKGVPYAWLVFGIENKKHAIVGSQFRPKRKDLDSMKSEIANKTTNRITFIEIYELNEPEGRVVMFQIPSAPKGFPISFEGTITDETMKSFLL
;
A
#
# COMPACT_ATOMS: atom_id res chain seq x y z
N MET A 1 11.63 4.59 -9.68
CA MET A 1 12.48 5.01 -8.55
C MET A 1 13.72 4.13 -8.52
N THR A 2 14.88 4.68 -8.21
CA THR A 2 16.12 3.91 -8.00
C THR A 2 16.08 3.17 -6.66
N THR A 3 17.02 2.23 -6.45
CA THR A 3 17.13 1.51 -5.17
C THR A 3 17.42 2.47 -4.01
N GLU A 4 18.26 3.48 -4.22
CA GLU A 4 18.62 4.49 -3.23
C GLU A 4 17.42 5.36 -2.86
N GLU A 5 16.63 5.78 -3.86
CA GLU A 5 15.38 6.54 -3.63
C GLU A 5 14.39 5.71 -2.82
N LEU A 6 14.22 4.43 -3.15
CA LEU A 6 13.32 3.53 -2.43
C LEU A 6 13.78 3.29 -0.99
N LYS A 7 15.08 3.16 -0.74
CA LYS A 7 15.66 3.08 0.61
C LYS A 7 15.40 4.35 1.42
N TYR A 8 15.57 5.51 0.80
CA TYR A 8 15.29 6.79 1.44
C TYR A 8 13.80 6.92 1.79
N ILE A 9 12.91 6.55 0.87
CA ILE A 9 11.46 6.51 1.12
C ILE A 9 11.16 5.54 2.27
N LEU A 10 11.67 4.31 2.22
CA LEU A 10 11.43 3.30 3.26
C LEU A 10 11.87 3.79 4.63
N LEU A 11 13.05 4.41 4.73
CA LEU A 11 13.54 5.00 5.97
C LEU A 11 12.60 6.11 6.48
N GLY A 12 12.15 7.00 5.60
CA GLY A 12 11.18 8.04 5.93
C GLY A 12 9.87 7.46 6.46
N LEU A 13 9.31 6.46 5.77
CA LEU A 13 8.06 5.80 6.17
C LEU A 13 8.17 5.12 7.53
N ARG A 14 9.28 4.43 7.81
CA ARG A 14 9.51 3.74 9.09
C ARG A 14 9.63 4.69 10.28
N ASN A 15 9.97 5.95 10.03
CA ASN A 15 10.06 7.01 11.05
C ASN A 15 8.76 7.80 11.23
N LEU A 16 7.72 7.52 10.42
CA LEU A 16 6.41 8.12 10.63
C LEU A 16 5.81 7.61 11.94
N THR A 17 5.16 8.51 12.68
CA THR A 17 4.30 8.15 13.81
C THR A 17 3.02 7.50 13.31
N ASP A 18 2.36 6.71 14.17
CA ASP A 18 1.13 5.97 13.86
C ASP A 18 -0.02 6.84 13.29
N GLU A 19 0.00 8.16 13.53
CA GLU A 19 -1.01 9.12 13.02
C GLU A 19 -0.88 9.40 11.50
N ASN A 20 0.21 8.99 10.86
CA ASN A 20 0.41 9.17 9.43
C ASN A 20 -0.14 7.97 8.64
N GLU A 21 -1.47 7.90 8.56
CA GLU A 21 -2.29 6.90 7.84
C GLU A 21 -2.04 6.78 6.31
N ILE A 22 -0.92 7.31 5.77
CA ILE A 22 -0.51 7.17 4.37
C ILE A 22 0.44 5.98 4.13
N ALA A 23 0.77 5.24 5.20
CA ALA A 23 1.61 4.06 5.12
C ALA A 23 1.08 2.96 6.03
N GLU A 24 1.03 1.74 5.52
CA GLU A 24 0.65 0.55 6.28
C GLU A 24 1.76 -0.51 6.19
N PHE A 25 2.19 -1.04 7.34
CA PHE A 25 3.22 -2.09 7.42
C PHE A 25 2.62 -3.46 7.72
N LYS A 26 3.05 -4.48 6.99
CA LYS A 26 2.69 -5.88 7.23
C LYS A 26 3.89 -6.80 7.12
N GLU A 27 3.96 -7.83 7.97
CA GLU A 27 5.02 -8.82 7.86
C GLU A 27 4.90 -9.65 6.57
N ALA A 28 3.68 -10.15 6.28
CA ALA A 28 3.35 -10.92 5.07
C ALA A 28 4.40 -12.01 4.72
N LYS A 29 4.76 -12.85 5.70
CA LYS A 29 5.92 -13.76 5.60
C LYS A 29 5.89 -14.71 4.40
N SER A 30 4.75 -15.31 4.10
CA SER A 30 4.60 -16.30 3.01
C SER A 30 3.38 -16.05 2.11
N GLY A 31 2.34 -15.43 2.67
CA GLY A 31 1.09 -15.14 1.98
C GLY A 31 0.41 -13.94 2.63
N TYR A 32 -0.57 -13.40 1.94
CA TYR A 32 -1.41 -12.33 2.47
C TYR A 32 -2.81 -12.45 1.87
N ASP A 33 -3.82 -12.21 2.70
CA ASP A 33 -5.21 -12.28 2.27
C ASP A 33 -5.51 -11.16 1.27
N PHE A 34 -6.00 -11.54 0.09
CA PHE A 34 -6.22 -10.59 -0.99
C PHE A 34 -7.34 -9.58 -0.67
N SER A 35 -8.38 -9.99 0.05
CA SER A 35 -9.46 -9.08 0.46
C SER A 35 -8.95 -8.03 1.43
N LYS A 36 -8.09 -8.41 2.39
CA LYS A 36 -7.41 -7.46 3.28
C LYS A 36 -6.54 -6.48 2.50
N LEU A 37 -5.74 -6.98 1.55
CA LEU A 37 -4.90 -6.12 0.70
C LEU A 37 -5.73 -5.11 -0.09
N GLY A 38 -6.85 -5.55 -0.67
CA GLY A 38 -7.79 -4.66 -1.37
C GLY A 38 -8.39 -3.58 -0.46
N LYS A 39 -8.74 -3.92 0.78
CA LYS A 39 -9.21 -2.95 1.79
C LYS A 39 -8.13 -1.91 2.11
N TYR A 40 -6.89 -2.33 2.33
CA TYR A 40 -5.76 -1.41 2.53
C TYR A 40 -5.54 -0.52 1.31
N PHE A 41 -5.61 -1.07 0.10
CA PHE A 41 -5.52 -0.28 -1.13
C PHE A 41 -6.55 0.86 -1.15
N SER A 42 -7.81 0.52 -0.90
CA SER A 42 -8.92 1.47 -0.90
C SER A 42 -8.72 2.57 0.15
N ALA A 43 -8.41 2.17 1.39
CA ALA A 43 -8.19 3.09 2.50
C ALA A 43 -7.04 4.05 2.22
N LEU A 44 -5.86 3.52 1.86
CA LEU A 44 -4.65 4.31 1.60
C LEU A 44 -4.80 5.24 0.40
N SER A 45 -5.52 4.81 -0.65
CA SER A 45 -5.80 5.67 -1.81
C SER A 45 -6.67 6.86 -1.42
N ASN A 46 -7.73 6.62 -0.64
CA ASN A 46 -8.61 7.68 -0.15
C ASN A 46 -7.88 8.61 0.83
N GLU A 47 -7.09 8.06 1.75
CA GLU A 47 -6.36 8.85 2.73
C GLU A 47 -5.31 9.75 2.09
N ALA A 48 -4.62 9.24 1.06
CA ALA A 48 -3.73 10.06 0.24
C ALA A 48 -4.46 11.25 -0.38
N ASN A 49 -5.72 11.09 -0.80
CA ASN A 49 -6.54 12.19 -1.31
C ASN A 49 -6.90 13.20 -0.22
N LEU A 50 -7.30 12.72 0.95
CA LEU A 50 -7.67 13.58 2.09
C LEU A 50 -6.48 14.41 2.59
N LYS A 51 -5.28 13.83 2.62
CA LYS A 51 -4.05 14.54 2.99
C LYS A 51 -3.42 15.33 1.84
N GLY A 52 -3.99 15.29 0.65
CA GLY A 52 -3.48 16.01 -0.53
C GLY A 52 -2.12 15.53 -1.02
N VAL A 53 -1.73 14.29 -0.70
CA VAL A 53 -0.47 13.68 -1.15
C VAL A 53 -0.71 12.84 -2.42
N PRO A 54 0.29 12.73 -3.32
CA PRO A 54 0.10 12.08 -4.61
C PRO A 54 -0.05 10.55 -4.52
N TYR A 55 0.46 9.93 -3.45
CA TYR A 55 0.43 8.48 -3.26
C TYR A 55 0.62 8.10 -1.79
N ALA A 56 0.18 6.89 -1.46
CA ALA A 56 0.37 6.20 -0.19
C ALA A 56 1.10 4.86 -0.40
N TRP A 57 1.46 4.18 0.69
CA TRP A 57 2.27 2.98 0.67
C TRP A 57 1.68 1.84 1.48
N LEU A 58 1.55 0.67 0.88
CA LEU A 58 1.46 -0.59 1.64
C LEU A 58 2.84 -1.25 1.55
N VAL A 59 3.41 -1.68 2.67
CA VAL A 59 4.78 -2.20 2.71
C VAL A 59 4.82 -3.55 3.42
N PHE A 60 5.24 -4.58 2.68
CA PHE A 60 5.39 -5.94 3.18
C PHE A 60 6.83 -6.25 3.59
N GLY A 61 7.00 -7.15 4.55
CA GLY A 61 8.29 -7.52 5.11
C GLY A 61 8.74 -6.63 6.27
N ILE A 62 7.83 -5.85 6.84
CA ILE A 62 8.07 -4.99 8.01
C ILE A 62 7.07 -5.33 9.11
N GLU A 63 7.54 -5.49 10.35
CA GLU A 63 6.66 -5.69 11.50
C GLU A 63 6.06 -4.38 12.02
N ASN A 64 4.86 -4.45 12.59
CA ASN A 64 4.01 -3.28 12.83
C ASN A 64 4.38 -2.44 14.07
N LYS A 65 5.16 -2.96 15.03
CA LYS A 65 5.36 -2.29 16.33
C LYS A 65 6.62 -1.46 16.41
N LYS A 66 7.73 -1.96 15.84
CA LYS A 66 9.04 -1.27 15.83
C LYS A 66 9.49 -0.94 14.42
N HIS A 67 8.63 -1.19 13.42
CA HIS A 67 8.95 -1.06 12.00
C HIS A 67 10.27 -1.75 11.62
N ALA A 68 10.57 -2.90 12.23
CA ALA A 68 11.75 -3.69 11.89
C ALA A 68 11.52 -4.48 10.60
N ILE A 69 12.57 -4.59 9.78
CA ILE A 69 12.54 -5.45 8.58
C ILE A 69 12.62 -6.90 9.05
N VAL A 70 11.64 -7.70 8.64
CA VAL A 70 11.54 -9.14 8.95
C VAL A 70 11.58 -10.01 7.70
N GLY A 71 11.51 -9.39 6.52
CA GLY A 71 11.49 -10.06 5.23
C GLY A 71 10.13 -10.66 4.85
N SER A 72 9.89 -10.76 3.54
CA SER A 72 8.67 -11.36 2.99
C SER A 72 8.96 -12.26 1.77
N GLN A 73 8.37 -13.45 1.79
CA GLN A 73 8.30 -14.37 0.65
C GLN A 73 6.97 -14.25 -0.11
N PHE A 74 6.21 -13.16 0.11
CA PHE A 74 4.98 -12.92 -0.62
C PHE A 74 5.27 -12.78 -2.11
N ARG A 75 4.67 -13.66 -2.93
CA ARG A 75 4.77 -13.67 -4.40
C ARG A 75 6.22 -13.39 -4.86
N PRO A 76 7.15 -14.34 -4.68
CA PRO A 76 8.57 -14.11 -4.87
C PRO A 76 8.97 -13.95 -6.34
N LYS A 77 8.10 -14.34 -7.28
CA LYS A 77 8.35 -14.17 -8.71
C LYS A 77 7.70 -12.87 -9.17
N ARG A 78 8.46 -12.05 -9.89
CA ARG A 78 8.01 -10.75 -10.40
C ARG A 78 6.66 -10.81 -11.13
N LYS A 79 6.46 -11.82 -11.97
CA LYS A 79 5.20 -12.04 -12.72
C LYS A 79 3.97 -12.16 -11.82
N ASP A 80 4.12 -12.69 -10.61
CA ASP A 80 3.02 -12.89 -9.66
C ASP A 80 2.67 -11.56 -8.96
N LEU A 81 3.65 -10.63 -8.85
CA LEU A 81 3.38 -9.24 -8.43
C LEU A 81 2.68 -8.46 -9.54
N ASP A 82 3.15 -8.61 -10.79
CA ASP A 82 2.55 -7.90 -11.93
C ASP A 82 1.08 -8.35 -12.17
N SER A 83 0.76 -9.64 -11.96
CA SER A 83 -0.63 -10.12 -12.04
C SER A 83 -1.55 -9.43 -11.03
N MET A 84 -1.00 -9.04 -9.87
CA MET A 84 -1.75 -8.40 -8.80
C MET A 84 -2.26 -7.02 -9.18
N LYS A 85 -1.52 -6.28 -10.02
CA LYS A 85 -2.00 -5.01 -10.57
C LYS A 85 -3.33 -5.23 -11.31
N SER A 86 -3.43 -6.31 -12.08
CA SER A 86 -4.66 -6.67 -12.80
C SER A 86 -5.75 -7.16 -11.85
N GLU A 87 -5.42 -7.96 -10.85
CA GLU A 87 -6.37 -8.46 -9.84
C GLU A 87 -7.04 -7.30 -9.07
N ILE A 88 -6.26 -6.29 -8.68
CA ILE A 88 -6.78 -5.09 -7.99
C ILE A 88 -7.64 -4.24 -8.92
N ALA A 89 -7.16 -3.95 -10.13
CA ALA A 89 -7.93 -3.18 -11.12
C ALA A 89 -9.30 -3.79 -11.43
N ASN A 90 -9.45 -5.11 -11.33
CA ASN A 90 -10.73 -5.78 -11.60
C ASN A 90 -11.73 -5.70 -10.42
N LYS A 91 -11.30 -5.24 -9.25
CA LYS A 91 -12.12 -5.21 -8.02
C LYS A 91 -12.27 -3.83 -7.39
N THR A 92 -11.56 -2.84 -7.90
CA THR A 92 -11.67 -1.43 -7.50
C THR A 92 -12.60 -0.67 -8.43
N THR A 93 -13.26 0.36 -7.88
CA THR A 93 -14.02 1.32 -8.70
C THR A 93 -13.08 2.01 -9.71
N ASN A 94 -13.55 2.24 -10.93
CA ASN A 94 -12.80 2.86 -12.04
C ASN A 94 -11.53 2.12 -12.49
N ARG A 95 -11.36 0.86 -12.10
CA ARG A 95 -10.20 0.02 -12.46
C ARG A 95 -8.84 0.59 -12.03
N ILE A 96 -8.82 1.35 -10.95
CA ILE A 96 -7.57 1.92 -10.41
C ILE A 96 -6.72 0.82 -9.78
N THR A 97 -5.41 0.89 -9.97
CA THR A 97 -4.46 -0.08 -9.43
C THR A 97 -3.18 0.59 -8.93
N PHE A 98 -2.23 -0.18 -8.43
CA PHE A 98 -0.93 0.30 -7.99
C PHE A 98 -0.23 1.06 -9.13
N ILE A 99 0.39 2.20 -8.79
CA ILE A 99 1.32 2.89 -9.70
C ILE A 99 2.46 1.92 -10.04
N GLU A 100 3.10 1.40 -9.01
CA GLU A 100 4.14 0.38 -9.13
C GLU A 100 4.24 -0.48 -7.86
N ILE A 101 4.81 -1.66 -8.01
CA ILE A 101 5.20 -2.55 -6.93
C ILE A 101 6.72 -2.66 -7.01
N TYR A 102 7.41 -2.21 -5.97
CA TYR A 102 8.87 -2.25 -5.90
C TYR A 102 9.34 -3.37 -4.97
N GLU A 103 10.50 -3.94 -5.29
CA GLU A 103 11.17 -4.94 -4.47
C GLU A 103 12.50 -4.35 -4.00
N LEU A 104 12.72 -4.37 -2.69
CA LEU A 104 13.97 -3.99 -2.04
C LEU A 104 14.55 -5.21 -1.35
N ASN A 105 15.80 -5.53 -1.64
CA ASN A 105 16.54 -6.57 -0.93
C ASN A 105 17.49 -5.90 0.07
N GLU A 106 17.03 -5.76 1.31
CA GLU A 106 17.83 -5.26 2.41
C GLU A 106 18.61 -6.42 3.07
N PRO A 107 19.74 -6.14 3.77
CA PRO A 107 20.50 -7.16 4.47
C PRO A 107 19.65 -8.02 5.42
N GLU A 108 18.63 -7.42 6.05
CA GLU A 108 17.72 -8.07 6.99
C GLU A 108 16.61 -8.88 6.30
N GLY A 109 16.30 -8.59 5.03
CA GLY A 109 15.29 -9.32 4.27
C GLY A 109 14.65 -8.54 3.12
N ARG A 110 13.85 -9.27 2.32
CA ARG A 110 13.10 -8.72 1.19
C ARG A 110 11.90 -7.90 1.67
N VAL A 111 11.82 -6.66 1.20
CA VAL A 111 10.71 -5.73 1.39
C VAL A 111 9.98 -5.53 0.06
N VAL A 112 8.64 -5.56 0.08
CA VAL A 112 7.81 -5.31 -1.10
C VAL A 112 6.99 -4.05 -0.85
N MET A 113 7.19 -3.01 -1.66
CA MET A 113 6.56 -1.71 -1.51
C MET A 113 5.52 -1.49 -2.60
N PHE A 114 4.26 -1.38 -2.22
CA PHE A 114 3.14 -1.09 -3.11
C PHE A 114 2.87 0.40 -3.12
N GLN A 115 3.11 1.06 -4.26
CA GLN A 115 2.82 2.48 -4.45
C GLN A 115 1.36 2.64 -4.89
N ILE A 116 0.55 3.25 -4.03
CA ILE A 116 -0.90 3.38 -4.22
C ILE A 116 -1.22 4.82 -4.62
N PRO A 117 -1.88 5.07 -5.77
CA PRO A 117 -2.23 6.42 -6.17
C PRO A 117 -3.25 7.04 -5.21
N SER A 118 -3.18 8.35 -5.05
CA SER A 118 -4.25 9.14 -4.42
C SER A 118 -5.57 8.95 -5.18
N ALA A 119 -6.68 8.82 -4.45
CA ALA A 119 -8.01 8.78 -5.03
C ALA A 119 -8.28 10.07 -5.83
N PRO A 120 -9.05 10.02 -6.93
CA PRO A 120 -9.47 11.23 -7.62
C PRO A 120 -10.35 12.09 -6.71
N LYS A 121 -10.17 13.42 -6.76
CA LYS A 121 -11.00 14.36 -5.98
C LYS A 121 -12.48 14.16 -6.29
N GLY A 122 -13.30 14.01 -5.25
CA GLY A 122 -14.73 13.79 -5.40
C GLY A 122 -15.14 12.34 -5.71
N PHE A 123 -14.19 11.40 -5.86
CA PHE A 123 -14.48 10.00 -6.18
C PHE A 123 -13.75 9.06 -5.22
N PRO A 124 -14.38 8.65 -4.11
CA PRO A 124 -13.77 7.69 -3.21
C PRO A 124 -13.59 6.35 -3.91
N ILE A 125 -12.44 5.72 -3.69
CA ILE A 125 -12.18 4.36 -4.12
C ILE A 125 -12.83 3.41 -3.12
N SER A 126 -13.57 2.45 -3.66
CA SER A 126 -14.10 1.31 -2.94
C SER A 126 -13.47 0.03 -3.49
N PHE A 127 -13.32 -0.96 -2.61
CA PHE A 127 -12.93 -2.31 -2.96
C PHE A 127 -14.09 -3.25 -2.72
N GLU A 128 -14.52 -3.98 -3.76
CA GLU A 128 -15.71 -4.86 -3.70
C GLU A 128 -16.96 -4.15 -3.14
N GLY A 129 -17.16 -2.88 -3.49
CA GLY A 129 -18.31 -2.09 -3.03
C GLY A 129 -18.22 -1.57 -1.59
N THR A 130 -17.14 -1.88 -0.85
CA THR A 130 -16.92 -1.36 0.50
C THR A 130 -16.01 -0.13 0.47
N ILE A 131 -16.46 0.96 1.10
CA ILE A 131 -15.63 2.12 1.45
C ILE A 131 -15.27 1.95 2.92
N THR A 132 -13.98 2.01 3.25
CA THR A 132 -13.50 1.92 4.64
C THR A 132 -13.70 3.24 5.40
N ASP A 133 -14.06 3.13 6.68
CA ASP A 133 -14.82 4.09 7.52
C ASP A 133 -14.33 5.54 7.59
N GLU A 134 -13.03 5.82 7.47
CA GLU A 134 -12.52 7.20 7.59
C GLU A 134 -12.92 8.08 6.41
N THR A 135 -13.08 7.50 5.22
CA THR A 135 -13.46 8.25 4.02
C THR A 135 -14.91 8.73 4.05
N MET A 136 -15.82 8.07 4.77
CA MET A 136 -17.23 8.48 4.80
C MET A 136 -17.47 9.77 5.61
N LYS A 137 -16.58 10.12 6.55
CA LYS A 137 -16.71 11.34 7.35
C LYS A 137 -16.35 12.61 6.59
N SER A 138 -15.44 12.53 5.62
CA SER A 138 -14.95 13.70 4.86
C SER A 138 -15.80 14.03 3.62
N PHE A 139 -16.59 13.08 3.11
CA PHE A 139 -17.51 13.31 1.99
C PHE A 139 -18.91 13.80 2.39
N LEU A 140 -19.23 13.81 3.70
CA LEU A 140 -20.50 14.29 4.24
C LEU A 140 -20.41 15.67 4.92
N LEU A 141 -19.28 16.36 4.78
CA LEU A 141 -19.06 17.76 5.18
C LEU A 141 -18.84 18.62 3.94
#